data_AF-A0A330MIK2-F1
#
_entry.id   AF-A0A330MIK2-F1
#
_cell.length_a   1.000
_cell.length_b   1.000
_cell.length_c   1.000
_cell.angle_alpha   90.00
_cell.angle_beta   90.00
_cell.angle_gamma   90.00
#
_symmetry.space_group_name_H-M   'P 1'
#
loop_
_entity.id
_entity.type
_entity.pdbx_description
1 polymer ?
#
loop_
_entity_poly.entity_id
_entity_poly.type
_entity_poly.pdbx_seq_one_letter_code
_entity_poly.pdbx_strand_id
1 'polypeptide(L)'
;MKNLKNRLLAFGVLLLIISCKTYTIPVESFREQMINETSENMKKVKVNNPFFYSDIKYTSNNIKRIIVTDKDGKRTYLDNSPSIEMRVTQVNGKKYTFYFDTVILENDTLKGGRARLVQGFLRKIPLDSIVKIELQDGGKNYNYKE
;
A
#
# COMPACT_ATOMS: atom_id res chain seq x y z
N MET A 1 41.25 -9.53 -32.64
CA MET A 1 40.42 -8.84 -31.63
C MET A 1 39.30 -8.04 -32.30
N LYS A 2 38.29 -8.71 -32.86
CA LYS A 2 37.03 -8.09 -33.30
C LYS A 2 35.93 -8.72 -32.45
N ASN A 3 34.96 -7.92 -32.03
CA ASN A 3 33.68 -8.34 -31.42
C ASN A 3 33.53 -8.38 -29.88
N LEU A 4 34.22 -7.53 -29.11
CA LEU A 4 33.85 -7.31 -27.69
C LEU A 4 33.06 -6.01 -27.44
N LYS A 5 33.14 -5.01 -28.34
CA LYS A 5 32.52 -3.69 -28.14
C LYS A 5 30.98 -3.70 -28.33
N ASN A 6 30.42 -4.63 -29.11
CA ASN A 6 28.97 -4.65 -29.40
C ASN A 6 28.13 -5.48 -28.42
N ARG A 7 28.75 -6.19 -27.46
CA ARG A 7 28.01 -7.01 -26.48
C ARG A 7 27.68 -6.26 -25.18
N LEU A 8 28.34 -5.12 -24.91
CA LEU A 8 28.09 -4.27 -23.75
C LEU A 8 26.85 -3.35 -23.90
N LEU A 9 26.42 -3.08 -25.13
CA LEU A 9 25.21 -2.28 -25.40
C LEU A 9 23.90 -3.03 -25.14
N ALA A 10 23.92 -4.36 -25.08
CA ALA A 10 22.72 -5.18 -24.86
C ALA A 10 22.35 -5.35 -23.38
N PHE A 11 23.30 -5.15 -22.45
CA PHE A 11 23.05 -5.27 -21.00
C PHE A 11 22.57 -3.95 -20.35
N GLY A 12 22.74 -2.80 -21.01
CA GLY A 12 22.32 -1.49 -20.49
C GLY A 12 20.84 -1.16 -20.66
N VAL A 13 20.10 -1.93 -21.46
CA VAL A 13 18.69 -1.65 -21.82
C VAL A 13 17.70 -2.46 -20.97
N LEU A 14 18.15 -3.42 -20.17
CA LEU A 14 17.27 -4.25 -19.32
C LEU A 14 17.08 -3.69 -17.88
N LEU A 15 17.07 -2.36 -17.74
CA LEU A 15 16.62 -1.67 -16.52
C LEU A 15 15.33 -0.88 -16.79
N LEU A 16 14.51 -1.37 -17.73
CA LEU A 16 13.24 -0.77 -18.07
C LEU A 16 12.27 -0.86 -16.87
N ILE A 17 12.28 0.21 -16.08
CA ILE A 17 11.11 0.88 -15.49
C ILE A 17 10.05 -0.06 -14.91
N ILE A 18 10.35 -0.63 -13.74
CA ILE A 18 9.32 -1.04 -12.79
C ILE A 18 8.68 0.26 -12.26
N SER A 19 7.77 0.85 -13.02
CA SER A 19 7.09 2.09 -12.66
C SER A 19 6.12 1.80 -11.51
N CYS A 20 6.54 2.12 -10.29
CA CYS A 20 5.66 2.08 -9.13
C CYS A 20 4.68 3.26 -9.23
N LYS A 21 3.37 2.98 -9.30
CA LYS A 21 2.36 4.04 -9.30
C LYS A 21 2.21 4.56 -7.88
N THR A 22 2.41 5.86 -7.70
CA THR A 22 2.23 6.51 -6.40
C THR A 22 1.11 7.52 -6.52
N TYR A 23 0.22 7.49 -5.54
CA TYR A 23 -0.94 8.35 -5.42
C TYR A 23 -0.88 9.09 -4.09
N THR A 24 -1.49 10.25 -4.02
CA THR A 24 -1.63 11.02 -2.79
C THR A 24 -3.09 11.11 -2.38
N ILE A 25 -3.33 11.24 -1.08
CA ILE A 25 -4.65 11.48 -0.52
C ILE A 25 -4.54 12.53 0.58
N PRO A 26 -5.31 13.64 0.53
CA PRO A 26 -5.41 14.58 1.63
C PRO A 26 -5.93 13.89 2.90
N VAL A 27 -5.42 14.28 4.07
CA VAL A 27 -5.78 13.64 5.36
C VAL A 27 -7.29 13.67 5.60
N GLU A 28 -7.95 14.78 5.31
CA GLU A 28 -9.40 14.89 5.48
C GLU A 28 -10.17 13.98 4.52
N SER A 29 -9.74 13.92 3.25
CA SER A 29 -10.35 13.00 2.28
C SER A 29 -10.12 11.52 2.66
N PHE A 30 -8.99 11.20 3.31
CA PHE A 30 -8.77 9.88 3.88
C PHE A 30 -9.73 9.62 5.06
N ARG A 31 -9.87 10.57 5.98
CA ARG A 31 -10.80 10.48 7.13
C ARG A 31 -12.22 10.18 6.65
N GLU A 32 -12.75 10.97 5.72
CA GLU A 32 -14.10 10.82 5.18
C GLU A 32 -14.34 9.44 4.56
N GLN A 33 -13.38 8.95 3.78
CA GLN A 33 -13.51 7.68 3.05
C GLN A 33 -13.31 6.45 3.95
N MET A 34 -12.60 6.59 5.07
CA MET A 34 -12.27 5.48 5.98
C MET A 34 -13.11 5.48 7.26
N ILE A 35 -14.00 6.44 7.47
CA ILE A 35 -14.72 6.64 8.75
C ILE A 35 -15.51 5.42 9.23
N ASN A 36 -15.98 4.58 8.30
CA ASN A 36 -16.73 3.36 8.58
C ASN A 36 -15.85 2.10 8.57
N GLU A 37 -14.58 2.20 8.21
CA GLU A 37 -13.63 1.09 8.22
C GLU A 37 -13.02 0.97 9.60
N THR A 38 -13.74 0.33 10.50
CA THR A 38 -13.33 0.01 11.87
C THR A 38 -12.96 -1.46 12.00
N SER A 39 -12.43 -1.85 13.16
CA SER A 39 -12.09 -3.25 13.46
C SER A 39 -13.31 -4.19 13.39
N GLU A 40 -14.50 -3.70 13.74
CA GLU A 40 -15.77 -4.47 13.67
C GLU A 40 -16.15 -4.84 12.24
N ASN A 41 -15.76 -4.00 11.27
CA ASN A 41 -16.08 -4.17 9.86
C ASN A 41 -14.95 -4.85 9.08
N MET A 42 -13.94 -5.42 9.73
CA MET A 42 -12.88 -6.15 9.02
C MET A 42 -13.32 -7.55 8.60
N LYS A 43 -12.82 -8.01 7.44
CA LYS A 43 -13.04 -9.38 6.94
C LYS A 43 -11.77 -10.21 7.02
N LYS A 44 -11.93 -11.52 7.22
CA LYS A 44 -10.82 -12.48 7.05
C LYS A 44 -10.58 -12.70 5.57
N VAL A 45 -9.34 -12.59 5.15
CA VAL A 45 -8.90 -12.82 3.77
C VAL A 45 -7.77 -13.83 3.72
N LYS A 46 -7.58 -14.39 2.54
CA LYS A 46 -6.47 -15.24 2.19
C LYS A 46 -5.77 -14.63 0.98
N VAL A 47 -4.43 -14.64 0.96
CA VAL A 47 -3.64 -14.21 -0.20
C VAL A 47 -2.59 -15.24 -0.54
N ASN A 48 -2.17 -15.28 -1.81
CA ASN A 48 -1.03 -16.10 -2.20
C ASN A 48 0.25 -15.63 -1.47
N ASN A 49 1.16 -16.57 -1.28
CA ASN A 49 2.49 -16.30 -0.77
C ASN A 49 3.54 -16.51 -1.89
N PRO A 50 4.14 -15.43 -2.42
CA PRO A 50 5.15 -15.57 -3.47
C PRO A 50 6.41 -16.33 -3.04
N PHE A 51 6.65 -16.47 -1.73
CA PHE A 51 7.87 -17.05 -1.18
C PHE A 51 7.70 -18.49 -0.69
N PHE A 52 6.48 -18.93 -0.38
CA PHE A 52 6.21 -20.26 0.18
C PHE A 52 4.93 -20.85 -0.42
N TYR A 53 4.80 -22.18 -0.38
CA TYR A 53 3.65 -22.88 -0.95
C TYR A 53 2.33 -22.71 -0.19
N SER A 54 2.35 -22.13 1.02
CA SER A 54 1.15 -21.91 1.83
C SER A 54 0.65 -20.47 1.73
N ASP A 55 -0.65 -20.32 1.55
CA ASP A 55 -1.32 -19.02 1.58
C ASP A 55 -1.22 -18.32 2.93
N ILE A 56 -1.30 -16.99 2.91
CA ILE A 56 -1.28 -16.14 4.11
C ILE A 56 -2.72 -15.75 4.45
N LYS A 57 -3.11 -15.92 5.71
CA LYS A 57 -4.42 -15.50 6.24
C LYS A 57 -4.25 -14.31 7.17
N TYR A 58 -5.11 -13.30 7.06
CA TYR A 58 -5.13 -12.12 7.92
C TYR A 58 -6.48 -11.39 7.82
N THR A 59 -6.66 -10.30 8.56
CA THR A 59 -7.84 -9.44 8.48
C THR A 59 -7.57 -8.22 7.61
N SER A 60 -8.51 -7.91 6.72
CA SER A 60 -8.46 -6.79 5.80
C SER A 60 -9.68 -5.89 5.99
N ASN A 61 -9.55 -4.60 5.68
CA ASN A 61 -10.66 -3.68 5.58
C ASN A 61 -11.62 -4.06 4.43
N ASN A 62 -12.79 -3.45 4.40
CA ASN A 62 -13.87 -3.77 3.46
C ASN A 62 -13.97 -2.79 2.28
N ILE A 63 -13.15 -1.75 2.24
CA ILE A 63 -13.07 -0.85 1.09
C ILE A 63 -12.72 -1.63 -0.18
N LYS A 64 -13.52 -1.39 -1.22
CA LYS A 64 -13.25 -1.91 -2.58
C LYS A 64 -12.32 -1.00 -3.37
N ARG A 65 -12.47 0.31 -3.22
CA ARG A 65 -11.70 1.35 -3.93
C ARG A 65 -11.68 2.63 -3.12
N ILE A 66 -10.63 3.41 -3.29
CA ILE A 66 -10.44 4.71 -2.64
C ILE A 66 -10.16 5.79 -3.69
N ILE A 67 -10.68 6.99 -3.47
CA ILE A 67 -10.44 8.15 -4.33
C ILE A 67 -9.10 8.77 -3.93
N VAL A 68 -8.23 8.92 -4.92
CA VAL A 68 -6.87 9.43 -4.76
C VAL A 68 -6.52 10.43 -5.86
N THR A 69 -5.40 11.12 -5.69
CA THR A 69 -4.80 11.98 -6.71
C THR A 69 -3.58 11.30 -7.29
N ASP A 70 -3.50 11.16 -8.61
CA ASP A 70 -2.32 10.61 -9.28
C ASP A 70 -1.17 11.63 -9.37
N LYS A 71 -0.04 11.20 -9.94
CA LYS A 71 1.16 12.03 -10.12
C LYS A 71 0.93 13.26 -11.00
N ASP A 72 -0.10 13.24 -11.84
CA ASP A 72 -0.44 14.31 -12.78
C ASP A 72 -1.50 15.25 -12.18
N GLY A 73 -1.86 15.06 -10.90
CA GLY A 73 -2.83 15.87 -10.18
C GLY A 73 -4.29 15.49 -10.46
N LYS A 74 -4.54 14.39 -11.17
CA LYS A 74 -5.90 13.97 -11.54
C LYS A 74 -6.50 13.09 -10.44
N ARG A 75 -7.75 13.39 -10.07
CA ARG A 75 -8.55 12.51 -9.20
C ARG A 75 -8.93 11.23 -9.93
N THR A 76 -8.69 10.09 -9.30
CA THR A 76 -9.01 8.76 -9.84
C THR A 76 -9.40 7.80 -8.72
N TYR A 77 -9.93 6.63 -9.09
CA TYR A 77 -10.13 5.51 -8.19
C TYR A 77 -8.89 4.61 -8.19
N LEU A 78 -8.49 4.16 -7.00
CA LEU A 78 -7.53 3.10 -6.79
C LEU A 78 -8.25 1.92 -6.15
N ASP A 79 -8.27 0.78 -6.84
CA ASP A 79 -8.85 -0.46 -6.31
C ASP A 79 -8.00 -0.96 -5.15
N ASN A 80 -8.65 -1.41 -4.08
CA ASN A 80 -7.97 -1.96 -2.93
C ASN A 80 -7.39 -3.34 -3.28
N SER A 81 -6.17 -3.59 -2.82
CA SER A 81 -5.40 -4.77 -3.16
C SER A 81 -4.40 -5.06 -2.05
N PRO A 82 -4.11 -6.35 -1.77
CA PRO A 82 -3.10 -6.69 -0.79
C PRO A 82 -1.73 -6.17 -1.19
N SER A 83 -1.50 -5.81 -2.46
CA SER A 83 -0.22 -5.31 -2.98
C SER A 83 0.02 -3.82 -2.76
N ILE A 84 -0.98 -3.07 -2.32
CA ILE A 84 -0.87 -1.62 -2.12
C ILE A 84 -0.24 -1.32 -0.76
N GLU A 85 0.78 -0.47 -0.78
CA GLU A 85 1.40 0.07 0.43
C GLU A 85 0.90 1.48 0.70
N MET A 86 0.55 1.76 1.95
CA MET A 86 0.29 3.11 2.42
C MET A 86 1.53 3.65 3.13
N ARG A 87 1.96 4.85 2.77
CA ARG A 87 3.05 5.58 3.43
C ARG A 87 2.49 6.81 4.11
N VAL A 88 2.81 6.96 5.38
CA VAL A 88 2.38 8.07 6.23
C VAL A 88 3.61 8.83 6.68
N THR A 89 3.62 10.14 6.46
CA THR A 89 4.63 11.06 7.01
C THR A 89 4.00 11.89 8.12
N GLN A 90 4.63 11.91 9.29
CA GLN A 90 4.20 12.72 10.42
C GLN A 90 4.83 14.12 10.43
N VAL A 91 4.23 15.03 11.20
CA VAL A 91 4.74 16.39 11.45
C VAL A 91 6.20 16.43 11.90
N ASN A 92 6.65 15.42 12.66
CA ASN A 92 8.03 15.28 13.14
C ASN A 92 8.99 14.67 12.09
N GLY A 93 8.54 14.49 10.84
CA GLY A 93 9.31 13.92 9.74
C GLY A 93 9.40 12.38 9.74
N LYS A 94 8.91 11.69 10.78
CA LYS A 94 8.92 10.22 10.82
C LYS A 94 7.99 9.65 9.75
N LYS A 95 8.46 8.59 9.11
CA LYS A 95 7.74 7.88 8.05
C LYS A 95 7.38 6.47 8.46
N TYR A 96 6.18 6.04 8.12
CA TYR A 96 5.68 4.71 8.39
C TYR A 96 5.03 4.11 7.15
N THR A 97 5.21 2.81 6.97
CA THR A 97 4.60 2.05 5.87
C THR A 97 3.65 1.00 6.44
N PHE A 98 2.50 0.87 5.80
CA PHE A 98 1.44 -0.09 6.08
C PHE A 98 1.04 -0.83 4.81
N TYR A 99 0.41 -1.99 4.96
CA TYR A 99 -0.39 -2.56 3.88
C TYR A 99 -1.76 -1.91 3.90
N PHE A 100 -2.14 -1.23 2.81
CA PHE A 100 -3.33 -0.38 2.79
C PHE A 100 -4.61 -1.15 3.11
N ASP A 101 -4.70 -2.38 2.62
CA ASP A 101 -5.83 -3.27 2.87
C ASP A 101 -5.96 -3.72 4.34
N THR A 102 -4.99 -3.43 5.20
CA THR A 102 -5.05 -3.65 6.66
C THR A 102 -5.38 -2.40 7.45
N VAL A 103 -5.50 -1.25 6.79
CA VAL A 103 -5.67 0.05 7.44
C VAL A 103 -7.13 0.27 7.81
N ILE A 104 -7.36 0.70 9.04
CA ILE A 104 -8.66 1.10 9.59
C ILE A 104 -8.53 2.46 10.27
N LEU A 105 -9.66 3.12 10.50
CA LEU A 105 -9.75 4.38 11.22
C LEU A 105 -10.71 4.23 12.40
N GLU A 106 -10.22 4.53 13.61
CA GLU A 106 -11.05 4.51 14.82
C GLU A 106 -10.66 5.67 15.71
N ASN A 107 -11.64 6.46 16.16
CA ASN A 107 -11.42 7.62 17.04
C ASN A 107 -10.28 8.52 16.54
N ASP A 108 -10.32 8.88 15.25
CA ASP A 108 -9.31 9.70 14.58
C ASP A 108 -7.88 9.18 14.66
N THR A 109 -7.75 7.87 14.88
CA THR A 109 -6.49 7.15 14.93
C THR A 109 -6.44 6.13 13.80
N LEU A 110 -5.52 6.33 12.87
CA LEU A 110 -5.17 5.34 11.86
C LEU A 110 -4.53 4.15 12.55
N LYS A 111 -5.02 2.94 12.26
CA LYS A 111 -4.39 1.69 12.68
C LYS A 111 -4.09 0.85 11.45
N GLY A 112 -2.89 0.28 11.36
CA GLY A 112 -2.49 -0.51 10.19
C GLY A 112 -1.38 -1.51 10.49
N GLY A 113 -1.38 -2.61 9.74
CA GLY A 113 -0.38 -3.67 9.83
C GLY A 113 0.92 -3.31 9.10
N ARG A 114 2.05 -3.54 9.76
CA ARG A 114 3.40 -3.35 9.17
C ARG A 114 4.00 -4.63 8.58
N ALA A 115 3.44 -5.77 8.93
CA ALA A 115 3.87 -7.09 8.47
C ALA A 115 2.63 -7.94 8.23
N ARG A 116 2.46 -8.51 7.03
CA ARG A 116 1.30 -9.37 6.73
C ARG A 116 1.29 -10.67 7.54
N LEU A 117 2.49 -11.18 7.88
CA LEU A 117 2.68 -12.47 8.54
C LEU A 117 2.54 -12.43 10.07
N VAL A 118 2.61 -11.24 10.68
CA VAL A 118 2.55 -11.09 12.14
C VAL A 118 1.25 -10.39 12.50
N GLN A 119 0.19 -11.19 12.64
CA GLN A 119 -1.10 -10.71 13.13
C GLN A 119 -0.90 -10.07 14.53
N GLY A 120 -1.40 -8.85 14.71
CA GLY A 120 -1.30 -8.11 15.98
C GLY A 120 -0.23 -7.01 16.02
N PHE A 121 0.67 -6.91 15.05
CA PHE A 121 1.65 -5.81 14.96
C PHE A 121 1.04 -4.56 14.28
N LEU A 122 -0.04 -4.06 14.88
CA LEU A 122 -0.69 -2.82 14.45
C LEU A 122 0.04 -1.63 15.03
N ARG A 123 0.33 -0.64 14.18
CA ARG A 123 0.74 0.68 14.65
C ARG A 123 -0.46 1.60 14.63
N LYS A 124 -0.51 2.48 15.63
CA LYS A 124 -1.52 3.52 15.79
C LYS A 124 -0.88 4.87 15.50
N ILE A 125 -1.52 5.70 14.68
CA ILE A 125 -1.08 7.05 14.36
C ILE A 125 -2.30 7.99 14.44
N PRO A 126 -2.31 8.98 15.36
CA PRO A 126 -3.31 10.04 15.36
C PRO A 126 -3.32 10.79 14.03
N LEU A 127 -4.50 11.03 13.43
CA LEU A 127 -4.60 11.68 12.12
C LEU A 127 -4.06 13.11 12.12
N ASP A 128 -4.24 13.85 13.20
CA ASP A 128 -3.72 15.21 13.39
C ASP A 128 -2.18 15.30 13.33
N SER A 129 -1.48 14.20 13.61
CA SER A 129 -0.03 14.09 13.51
C SER A 129 0.47 13.84 12.09
N ILE A 130 -0.42 13.58 11.11
CA ILE A 130 -0.08 13.21 9.74
C ILE A 130 -0.06 14.45 8.84
N VAL A 131 1.03 14.62 8.08
CA VAL A 131 1.15 15.69 7.07
C VAL A 131 1.02 15.19 5.64
N LYS A 132 1.24 13.89 5.41
CA LYS A 132 1.19 13.31 4.06
C LYS A 132 0.79 11.85 4.11
N ILE A 133 -0.10 11.47 3.21
CA ILE A 133 -0.47 10.10 2.93
C ILE A 133 -0.22 9.81 1.46
N GLU A 134 0.47 8.70 1.19
CA GLU A 134 0.72 8.20 -0.16
C GLU A 134 0.28 6.73 -0.25
N LEU A 135 -0.34 6.35 -1.35
CA LEU A 135 -0.62 4.96 -1.68
C LEU A 135 0.26 4.56 -2.86
N GLN A 136 1.02 3.48 -2.71
CA GLN A 136 1.93 2.98 -3.72
C GLN A 136 1.52 1.60 -4.16
N ASP A 137 1.27 1.45 -5.46
CA ASP A 137 1.21 0.16 -6.12
C ASP A 137 2.61 -0.16 -6.67
N GLY A 138 3.33 -1.00 -5.92
CA GLY A 138 4.66 -1.46 -6.28
C GLY A 138 4.69 -2.66 -7.22
N GLY A 139 3.54 -3.09 -7.77
CA GLY A 139 3.46 -4.26 -8.66
C GLY A 139 3.81 -5.57 -7.96
N LYS A 140 3.61 -5.65 -6.64
CA LYS A 140 3.87 -6.88 -5.88
C LYS A 140 2.88 -7.97 -6.32
N ASN A 141 3.33 -9.22 -6.37
CA ASN A 141 2.47 -10.33 -6.77
C ASN A 141 1.69 -10.91 -5.56
N TYR A 142 0.96 -10.06 -4.85
CA TYR A 142 -0.03 -10.52 -3.85
C TYR A 142 -1.42 -10.30 -4.41
N ASN A 143 -2.25 -11.32 -4.30
CA ASN A 143 -3.62 -11.37 -4.81
C ASN A 143 -4.48 -12.09 -3.79
N TYR A 144 -5.71 -11.62 -3.62
CA TYR A 144 -6.70 -12.34 -2.83
C TYR A 144 -6.99 -13.72 -3.45
N LYS A 145 -7.22 -14.69 -2.59
CA LYS A 145 -7.63 -16.05 -2.92
C LYS A 145 -9.04 -16.27 -2.38
N GLU A 146 -9.82 -17.04 -3.13
CA GLU A 146 -11.10 -17.58 -2.67
C GLU A 146 -10.90 -18.64 -1.56
#